data_AF-A0A7W8RLL8-F1
#
_entry.id   AF-A0A7W8RLL8-F1
#
_cell.length_a   1.000
_cell.length_b   1.000
_cell.length_c   1.000
_cell.angle_alpha   90.00
_cell.angle_beta   90.00
_cell.angle_gamma   90.00
#
_symmetry.space_group_name_H-M   'P 1'
#
loop_
_entity.id
_entity.type
_entity.pdbx_description
1 polymer ?
#
loop_
_entity_poly.entity_id
_entity_poly.type
_entity_poly.pdbx_seq_one_letter_code
_entity_poly.pdbx_strand_id
1 'polypeptide(L)'
;MLLNDAQNVRSRLAQAEAASVNIEEADALASKKKELDEYSARIVMLTRRYTLLRNEGIQLTALEKLDEARLLISQIRDRFAESPKSSTLVDKKRWSKLISTLTEFAVSAETQQKLDWKTYFSSKLFGGVPPEQRKQTIMQTLPENRNALDRYTSLYQRFNQHRITVPSSIEALREVQDCSKRLAEIRFVENDDVPQSVRAFFNATSTVGGASLDLLTSEVVDWLRTNKMLVNYVVRAR
;
A
#
# COMPACT_ATOMS: atom_id res chain seq x y z
N MET A 1 17.64 -13.56 75.52
CA MET A 1 18.28 -13.83 74.21
C MET A 1 17.25 -14.28 73.18
N LEU A 2 16.61 -15.45 73.30
CA LEU A 2 15.63 -15.99 72.34
C LEU A 2 14.53 -15.03 71.84
N LEU A 3 13.98 -14.19 72.72
CA LEU A 3 12.90 -13.25 72.38
C LEU A 3 13.39 -12.10 71.47
N ASN A 4 14.64 -11.66 71.67
CA ASN A 4 15.27 -10.62 70.86
C ASN A 4 15.66 -11.15 69.47
N ASP A 5 16.11 -12.40 69.41
CA ASP A 5 16.45 -13.08 68.15
C ASP A 5 15.19 -13.32 67.30
N ALA A 6 14.07 -13.72 67.91
CA ALA A 6 12.79 -13.90 67.22
C ALA A 6 12.22 -12.58 66.67
N GLN A 7 12.36 -11.47 67.41
CA GLN A 7 11.94 -10.15 66.94
C GLN A 7 12.78 -9.65 65.76
N ASN A 8 14.09 -9.91 65.79
CA ASN A 8 15.00 -9.55 64.70
C ASN A 8 14.69 -10.35 63.42
N VAL A 9 14.45 -11.66 63.53
CA VAL A 9 14.02 -12.49 62.39
C VAL A 9 12.68 -12.00 61.83
N ARG A 10 11.70 -11.67 62.67
CA ARG A 10 10.40 -11.14 62.21
C ARG A 10 10.54 -9.80 61.48
N SER A 11 11.42 -8.91 61.97
CA SER A 11 11.71 -7.64 61.31
C SER A 11 12.37 -7.84 59.95
N ARG A 12 13.34 -8.77 59.85
CA ARG A 12 13.97 -9.13 58.57
C ARG A 12 13.00 -9.79 57.60
N LEU A 13 12.06 -10.60 58.10
CA LEU A 13 11.01 -11.21 57.28
C LEU A 13 10.08 -10.13 56.69
N ALA A 14 9.63 -9.18 57.51
CA ALA A 14 8.81 -8.06 57.06
C ALA A 14 9.55 -7.15 56.04
N GLN A 15 10.85 -6.97 56.21
CA GLN A 15 11.68 -6.24 55.24
C GLN A 15 11.83 -7.02 53.92
N ALA A 16 12.02 -8.33 53.99
CA ALA A 16 12.09 -9.20 52.81
C ALA A 16 10.74 -9.26 52.07
N GLU A 17 9.63 -9.34 52.81
CA GLU A 17 8.27 -9.28 52.25
C GLU A 17 8.01 -7.93 51.58
N ALA A 18 8.37 -6.81 52.22
CA ALA A 18 8.22 -5.48 51.62
C ALA A 18 9.09 -5.30 50.36
N ALA A 19 10.30 -5.86 50.34
CA ALA A 19 11.16 -5.87 49.16
C ALA A 19 10.59 -6.75 48.04
N SER A 20 10.04 -7.94 48.36
CA SER A 20 9.38 -8.83 47.40
C SER A 20 8.17 -8.15 46.76
N VAL A 21 7.31 -7.51 47.57
CA VAL A 21 6.15 -6.76 47.08
C VAL A 21 6.55 -5.65 46.12
N ASN A 22 7.66 -4.94 46.39
CA ASN A 22 8.16 -3.91 45.49
C ASN A 22 8.71 -4.49 44.17
N ILE A 23 9.33 -5.67 44.20
CA ILE A 23 9.82 -6.37 43.00
C ILE A 23 8.63 -6.87 42.16
N GLU A 24 7.66 -7.54 42.76
CA GLU A 24 6.45 -8.02 42.09
C GLU A 24 5.67 -6.88 41.43
N GLU A 25 5.54 -5.76 42.14
CA GLU A 25 4.88 -4.56 41.62
C GLU A 25 5.66 -3.93 40.45
N ALA A 26 6.99 -3.86 40.55
CA ALA A 26 7.84 -3.37 39.47
C ALA A 26 7.75 -4.26 38.22
N ASP A 27 7.75 -5.58 38.39
CA ASP A 27 7.61 -6.55 37.29
C ASP A 27 6.22 -6.45 36.63
N ALA A 28 5.17 -6.30 37.43
CA ALA A 28 3.81 -6.11 36.93
C ALA A 28 3.69 -4.83 36.08
N LEU A 29 4.25 -3.70 36.56
CA LEU A 29 4.27 -2.45 35.80
C LEU A 29 5.15 -2.53 34.55
N ALA A 30 6.30 -3.21 34.61
CA ALA A 30 7.16 -3.43 33.46
C ALA A 30 6.46 -4.23 32.35
N SER A 31 5.71 -5.27 32.73
CA SER A 31 4.89 -6.04 31.79
C SER A 31 3.82 -5.17 31.11
N LYS A 32 3.11 -4.35 31.89
CA LYS A 32 2.09 -3.42 31.37
C LYS A 32 2.67 -2.34 30.45
N LYS A 33 3.86 -1.84 30.79
CA LYS A 33 4.60 -0.92 29.93
C LYS A 33 4.94 -1.57 28.59
N LYS A 34 5.47 -2.80 28.61
CA LYS A 34 5.80 -3.54 27.38
C LYS A 34 4.57 -3.74 26.48
N GLU A 35 3.42 -4.13 27.07
CA GLU A 35 2.16 -4.22 26.32
C GLU A 35 1.80 -2.88 25.65
N LEU A 36 1.86 -1.76 26.38
CA LEU A 36 1.57 -0.45 25.80
C LEU A 36 2.57 -0.01 24.73
N ASP A 37 3.85 -0.32 24.89
CA ASP A 37 4.89 0.02 23.92
C ASP A 37 4.60 -0.65 22.56
N GLU A 38 4.11 -1.90 22.55
CA GLU A 38 3.72 -2.61 21.33
C GLU A 38 2.52 -1.94 20.63
N TYR A 39 1.47 -1.58 21.39
CA TYR A 39 0.30 -0.87 20.82
C TYR A 39 0.66 0.53 20.36
N SER A 40 1.48 1.24 21.13
CA SER A 40 1.98 2.57 20.79
C SER A 40 2.76 2.54 19.48
N ALA A 41 3.70 1.60 19.31
CA ALA A 41 4.46 1.45 18.08
C ALA A 41 3.54 1.21 16.87
N ARG A 42 2.53 0.34 17.02
CA ARG A 42 1.55 0.08 15.96
C ARG A 42 0.74 1.32 15.60
N ILE A 43 0.21 2.04 16.59
CA ILE A 43 -0.59 3.26 16.38
C ILE A 43 0.28 4.36 15.74
N VAL A 44 1.51 4.56 16.21
CA VAL A 44 2.44 5.53 15.62
C VAL A 44 2.70 5.23 14.15
N MET A 45 2.89 3.96 13.78
CA MET A 45 3.06 3.56 12.38
C MET A 45 1.80 3.88 11.55
N LEU A 46 0.60 3.56 12.06
CA LEU A 46 -0.67 3.88 11.41
C LEU A 46 -0.89 5.39 11.25
N THR A 47 -0.53 6.19 12.26
CA THR A 47 -0.63 7.65 12.22
C THR A 47 0.36 8.25 11.22
N ARG A 48 1.61 7.78 11.20
CA ARG A 48 2.62 8.22 10.21
C ARG A 48 2.11 8.00 8.79
N ARG A 49 1.57 6.80 8.52
CA ARG A 49 0.99 6.47 7.22
C ARG A 49 -0.23 7.33 6.91
N TYR A 50 -1.13 7.53 7.86
CA TYR A 50 -2.29 8.43 7.70
C TYR A 50 -1.86 9.84 7.31
N THR A 51 -0.91 10.43 8.04
CA THR A 51 -0.38 11.76 7.78
C THR A 51 0.27 11.85 6.40
N LEU A 52 1.05 10.83 6.01
CA LEU A 52 1.66 10.75 4.69
C LEU A 52 0.60 10.78 3.58
N LEU A 53 -0.40 9.91 3.65
CA LEU A 53 -1.44 9.84 2.62
C LEU A 53 -2.23 11.16 2.54
N ARG A 54 -2.55 11.75 3.70
CA ARG A 54 -3.27 13.03 3.78
C ARG A 54 -2.48 14.18 3.17
N ASN A 55 -1.18 14.27 3.46
CA ASN A 55 -0.30 15.32 2.94
C ASN A 55 -0.20 15.26 1.41
N GLU A 56 -0.34 14.06 0.84
CA GLU A 56 -0.32 13.81 -0.60
C GLU A 56 -1.72 13.93 -1.24
N GLY A 57 -2.68 14.51 -0.51
CA GLY A 57 -4.01 14.83 -1.00
C GLY A 57 -4.96 13.64 -1.12
N ILE A 58 -4.63 12.50 -0.52
CA ILE A 58 -5.51 11.33 -0.49
C ILE A 58 -6.63 11.61 0.51
N GLN A 59 -7.87 11.44 0.06
CA GLN A 59 -9.04 11.57 0.93
C GLN A 59 -9.10 10.39 1.88
N LEU A 60 -9.12 10.67 3.18
CA LEU A 60 -9.13 9.66 4.22
C LEU A 60 -10.45 9.72 4.98
N THR A 61 -11.05 8.56 5.19
CA THR A 61 -12.30 8.42 5.93
C THR A 61 -12.03 8.60 7.43
N ALA A 62 -13.03 9.11 8.15
CA ALA A 62 -12.95 9.25 9.60
C ALA A 62 -12.78 7.88 10.27
N LEU A 63 -11.96 7.83 11.32
CA LEU A 63 -11.70 6.60 12.07
C LEU A 63 -12.75 6.41 13.15
N GLU A 64 -13.42 5.27 13.13
CA GLU A 64 -14.32 4.86 14.21
C GLU A 64 -13.55 4.61 15.52
N LYS A 65 -14.23 4.77 16.65
CA LYS A 65 -13.69 4.50 18.01
C LYS A 65 -12.50 5.36 18.47
N LEU A 66 -12.10 6.36 17.70
CA LEU A 66 -11.02 7.28 18.08
C LEU A 66 -11.33 8.00 19.41
N ASP A 67 -12.55 8.50 19.56
CA ASP A 67 -12.98 9.23 20.75
C ASP A 67 -13.12 8.30 21.97
N GLU A 68 -13.64 7.08 21.76
CA GLU A 68 -13.71 6.06 22.81
C GLU A 68 -12.32 5.68 23.31
N ALA A 69 -11.37 5.42 22.40
CA ALA A 69 -9.99 5.11 22.75
C ALA A 69 -9.33 6.28 23.52
N ARG A 70 -9.53 7.52 23.07
CA ARG A 70 -9.01 8.73 23.74
C ARG A 70 -9.55 8.86 25.16
N LEU A 71 -10.85 8.65 25.36
CA LEU A 71 -11.50 8.71 26.66
C LEU A 71 -10.98 7.62 27.62
N LEU A 72 -10.82 6.39 27.13
CA LEU A 72 -10.30 5.30 27.96
C LEU A 72 -8.84 5.53 28.37
N ILE A 73 -8.01 6.04 27.45
CA ILE A 73 -6.62 6.41 27.74
C ILE A 73 -6.58 7.50 28.82
N SER A 74 -7.40 8.56 28.71
CA SER A 74 -7.41 9.64 29.70
C SER A 74 -7.85 9.14 31.08
N GLN A 75 -8.94 8.36 31.14
CA GLN A 75 -9.42 7.77 32.39
C GLN A 75 -8.37 6.90 33.09
N ILE A 76 -7.65 6.08 32.33
CA ILE A 76 -6.61 5.21 32.90
C ILE A 76 -5.40 6.02 33.34
N ARG A 77 -4.98 7.03 32.57
CA ARG A 77 -3.90 7.95 32.94
C ARG A 77 -4.22 8.68 34.25
N ASP A 78 -5.40 9.28 34.34
CA ASP A 78 -5.78 10.09 35.50
C ASP A 78 -5.85 9.22 36.77
N ARG A 79 -6.42 8.00 36.65
CA ARG A 79 -6.51 7.06 37.78
C ARG A 79 -5.15 6.47 38.17
N PHE A 80 -4.23 6.29 37.22
CA PHE A 80 -2.86 5.89 37.52
C PHE A 80 -2.06 7.01 38.19
N ALA A 81 -2.32 8.27 37.83
CA ALA A 81 -1.70 9.43 38.48
C ALA A 81 -2.15 9.56 39.95
N GLU A 82 -3.40 9.22 40.27
CA GLU A 82 -3.92 9.19 41.63
C GLU A 82 -3.30 8.06 42.49
N SER A 83 -3.03 6.89 41.89
CA SER A 83 -2.46 5.73 42.59
C SER A 83 -1.60 4.90 41.62
N PRO A 84 -0.28 5.10 41.58
CA PRO A 84 0.62 4.50 40.59
C PRO A 84 0.96 3.06 40.98
N LYS A 85 -0.06 2.20 40.97
CA LYS A 85 0.05 0.77 41.25
C LYS A 85 -0.52 -0.05 40.09
N SER A 86 0.05 -1.22 39.84
CA SER A 86 -0.36 -2.18 38.82
C SER A 86 -1.80 -2.62 39.05
N SER A 87 -2.16 -2.89 40.31
CA SER A 87 -3.54 -3.20 40.73
C SER A 87 -4.52 -2.10 40.33
N THR A 88 -4.14 -0.82 40.39
CA THR A 88 -4.97 0.31 39.97
C THR A 88 -5.33 0.26 38.47
N LEU A 89 -4.47 -0.31 37.63
CA LEU A 89 -4.68 -0.46 36.19
C LEU A 89 -5.59 -1.65 35.86
N VAL A 90 -5.38 -2.78 36.56
CA VAL A 90 -6.08 -4.05 36.28
C VAL A 90 -7.45 -4.12 36.97
N ASP A 91 -7.67 -3.29 37.99
CA ASP A 91 -8.93 -3.16 38.71
C ASP A 91 -10.12 -2.96 37.74
N LYS A 92 -11.21 -3.70 38.00
CA LYS A 92 -12.46 -3.67 37.23
C LYS A 92 -12.31 -3.88 35.72
N LYS A 93 -11.35 -4.69 35.26
CA LYS A 93 -11.15 -5.02 33.83
C LYS A 93 -10.84 -3.80 32.94
N ARG A 94 -10.40 -2.68 33.53
CA ARG A 94 -10.12 -1.44 32.79
C ARG A 94 -8.97 -1.63 31.81
N TRP A 95 -7.89 -2.28 32.27
CA TRP A 95 -6.76 -2.63 31.42
C TRP A 95 -7.19 -3.49 30.22
N SER A 96 -7.89 -4.60 30.46
CA SER A 96 -8.35 -5.47 29.36
C SER A 96 -9.27 -4.74 28.39
N LYS A 97 -10.11 -3.81 28.87
CA LYS A 97 -10.96 -2.99 28.01
C LYS A 97 -10.11 -2.05 27.14
N LEU A 98 -9.12 -1.37 27.71
CA LEU A 98 -8.19 -0.53 26.95
C LEU A 98 -7.50 -1.32 25.85
N ILE A 99 -6.93 -2.48 26.18
CA ILE A 99 -6.22 -3.33 25.22
C ILE A 99 -7.16 -3.78 24.09
N SER A 100 -8.38 -4.20 24.41
CA SER A 100 -9.40 -4.55 23.40
C SER A 100 -9.71 -3.36 22.49
N THR A 101 -10.00 -2.19 23.06
CA THR A 101 -10.34 -0.99 22.29
C THR A 101 -9.18 -0.54 21.40
N LEU A 102 -7.93 -0.56 21.89
CA LEU A 102 -6.75 -0.21 21.08
C LEU A 102 -6.51 -1.21 19.95
N THR A 103 -6.75 -2.50 20.20
CA THR A 103 -6.65 -3.55 19.18
C THR A 103 -7.69 -3.33 18.09
N GLU A 104 -8.96 -3.16 18.48
CA GLU A 104 -10.06 -2.93 17.55
C GLU A 104 -9.87 -1.62 16.76
N PHE A 105 -9.43 -0.56 17.42
CA PHE A 105 -9.08 0.70 16.78
C PHE A 105 -7.97 0.52 15.74
N ALA A 106 -6.88 -0.17 16.08
CA ALA A 106 -5.76 -0.39 15.15
C ALA A 106 -6.19 -1.22 13.93
N VAL A 107 -7.01 -2.26 14.13
CA VAL A 107 -7.56 -3.09 13.04
C VAL A 107 -8.51 -2.27 12.15
N SER A 108 -9.40 -1.49 12.75
CA SER A 108 -10.33 -0.62 12.03
C SER A 108 -9.57 0.43 11.20
N ALA A 109 -8.60 1.11 11.82
CA ALA A 109 -7.77 2.11 11.13
C ALA A 109 -6.94 1.52 9.99
N GLU A 110 -6.37 0.32 10.17
CA GLU A 110 -5.65 -0.36 9.10
C GLU A 110 -6.56 -0.73 7.93
N THR A 111 -7.75 -1.25 8.24
CA THR A 111 -8.75 -1.63 7.24
C THR A 111 -9.22 -0.41 6.46
N GLN A 112 -9.54 0.68 7.16
CA GLN A 112 -9.99 1.91 6.53
C GLN A 112 -8.92 2.52 5.63
N GLN A 113 -7.66 2.57 6.06
CA GLN A 113 -6.57 3.05 5.21
C GLN A 113 -6.38 2.20 3.94
N LYS A 114 -6.59 0.88 4.01
CA LYS A 114 -6.57 0.00 2.83
C LYS A 114 -7.72 0.31 1.86
N LEU A 115 -8.92 0.59 2.39
CA LEU A 115 -10.09 0.97 1.59
C LEU A 115 -9.90 2.33 0.93
N ASP A 116 -9.46 3.33 1.69
CA ASP A 116 -9.18 4.68 1.17
C ASP A 116 -8.10 4.63 0.09
N TRP A 117 -7.03 3.85 0.30
CA TRP A 117 -5.99 3.62 -0.70
C TRP A 117 -6.54 2.99 -1.98
N LYS A 118 -7.34 1.92 -1.86
CA LYS A 118 -7.94 1.25 -3.01
C LYS A 118 -8.85 2.19 -3.81
N THR A 119 -9.61 3.03 -3.11
CA THR A 119 -10.46 4.05 -3.72
C THR A 119 -9.64 5.09 -4.47
N TYR A 120 -8.58 5.63 -3.86
CA TYR A 120 -7.64 6.54 -4.52
C TYR A 120 -6.98 5.89 -5.75
N PHE A 121 -6.46 4.68 -5.58
CA PHE A 121 -5.79 3.94 -6.65
C PHE A 121 -6.71 3.76 -7.86
N SER A 122 -7.97 3.41 -7.62
CA SER A 122 -8.93 3.14 -8.70
C SER A 122 -9.50 4.41 -9.34
N SER A 123 -9.52 5.54 -8.63
CA SER A 123 -10.16 6.79 -9.09
C SER A 123 -9.20 7.87 -9.59
N LYS A 124 -7.94 7.87 -9.12
CA LYS A 124 -6.96 8.93 -9.41
C LYS A 124 -5.75 8.43 -10.19
N LEU A 125 -5.44 7.13 -10.13
CA LEU A 125 -4.33 6.55 -10.87
C LEU A 125 -4.83 5.90 -12.17
N PHE A 126 -3.92 5.24 -12.87
CA PHE A 126 -4.16 4.65 -14.19
C PHE A 126 -5.38 3.72 -14.19
N GLY A 127 -6.42 4.13 -14.92
CA GLY A 127 -7.68 3.40 -15.09
C GLY A 127 -7.80 2.65 -16.41
N GLY A 128 -6.69 2.40 -17.11
CA GLY A 128 -6.70 1.67 -18.38
C GLY A 128 -6.96 0.17 -18.22
N VAL A 129 -7.14 -0.49 -19.35
CA VAL A 129 -7.52 -1.92 -19.42
C VAL A 129 -6.32 -2.86 -19.21
N PRO A 130 -6.55 -4.12 -18.77
CA PRO A 130 -5.50 -5.13 -18.69
C PRO A 130 -4.79 -5.37 -20.05
N PRO A 131 -3.53 -5.83 -20.03
CA PRO A 131 -2.76 -6.11 -21.25
C PRO A 131 -3.46 -7.04 -22.25
N GLU A 132 -4.14 -8.08 -21.77
CA GLU A 132 -4.88 -9.01 -22.63
C GLU A 132 -6.04 -8.34 -23.38
N GLN A 133 -6.70 -7.37 -22.76
CA GLN A 133 -7.74 -6.58 -23.44
C GLN A 133 -7.12 -5.58 -24.39
N ARG A 134 -6.04 -4.88 -23.98
CA ARG A 134 -5.32 -3.95 -24.84
C ARG A 134 -4.78 -4.64 -26.10
N LYS A 135 -4.31 -5.87 -25.98
CA LYS A 135 -3.81 -6.70 -27.09
C LYS A 135 -4.84 -6.85 -28.22
N GLN A 136 -6.13 -6.85 -27.91
CA GLN A 136 -7.22 -7.02 -28.86
C GLN A 136 -7.57 -5.74 -29.63
N THR A 137 -7.29 -4.56 -29.06
CA THR A 137 -7.64 -3.27 -29.69
C THR A 137 -6.53 -2.74 -30.59
N ILE A 138 -5.28 -3.16 -30.35
CA ILE A 138 -4.10 -2.63 -31.05
C ILE A 138 -3.70 -3.47 -32.26
N MET A 139 -3.00 -2.83 -33.20
CA MET A 139 -2.46 -3.49 -34.38
C MET A 139 -1.20 -4.30 -34.06
N GLN A 140 -1.35 -5.61 -33.90
CA GLN A 140 -0.30 -6.55 -33.51
C GLN A 140 0.77 -6.82 -34.58
N THR A 141 0.53 -6.43 -35.82
CA THR A 141 1.50 -6.61 -36.91
C THR A 141 2.65 -5.60 -36.84
N LEU A 142 2.47 -4.49 -36.12
CA LEU A 142 3.52 -3.50 -35.92
C LEU A 142 4.52 -3.93 -34.82
N PRO A 143 5.83 -3.98 -35.11
CA PRO A 143 6.87 -4.22 -34.11
C PRO A 143 6.83 -3.22 -32.95
N GLU A 144 6.54 -1.95 -33.24
CA GLU A 144 6.43 -0.88 -32.24
C GLU A 144 5.33 -1.16 -31.22
N ASN A 145 4.16 -1.60 -31.68
CA ASN A 145 3.04 -1.96 -30.80
C ASN A 145 3.36 -3.20 -29.95
N ARG A 146 4.10 -4.18 -30.49
CA ARG A 146 4.54 -5.35 -29.71
C ARG A 146 5.49 -4.93 -28.59
N ASN A 147 6.52 -4.16 -28.91
CA ASN A 147 7.48 -3.64 -27.92
C ASN A 147 6.78 -2.76 -26.86
N ALA A 148 5.83 -1.91 -27.29
CA ALA A 148 5.01 -1.11 -26.39
C ALA A 148 4.12 -1.96 -25.49
N LEU A 149 3.55 -3.06 -26.01
CA LEU A 149 2.70 -3.98 -25.25
C LEU A 149 3.51 -4.76 -24.21
N ASP A 150 4.72 -5.18 -24.53
CA ASP A 150 5.61 -5.85 -23.58
C ASP A 150 5.94 -4.91 -22.40
N ARG A 151 6.34 -3.68 -22.71
CA ARG A 151 6.60 -2.64 -21.70
C ARG A 151 5.35 -2.33 -20.88
N TYR A 152 4.19 -2.22 -21.54
CA TYR A 152 2.90 -2.01 -20.88
C TYR A 152 2.57 -3.16 -19.93
N THR A 153 2.80 -4.39 -20.34
CA THR A 153 2.53 -5.59 -19.53
C THR A 153 3.37 -5.61 -18.26
N SER A 154 4.69 -5.39 -18.38
CA SER A 154 5.58 -5.35 -17.21
C SER A 154 5.22 -4.21 -16.25
N LEU A 155 4.92 -3.02 -16.77
CA LEU A 155 4.51 -1.88 -15.93
C LEU A 155 3.15 -2.11 -15.28
N TYR A 156 2.20 -2.71 -15.99
CA TYR A 156 0.86 -2.97 -15.48
C TYR A 156 0.87 -4.02 -14.35
N GLN A 157 1.73 -5.03 -14.47
CA GLN A 157 1.95 -6.02 -13.40
C GLN A 157 2.53 -5.35 -12.15
N ARG A 158 3.60 -4.56 -12.29
CA ARG A 158 4.20 -3.80 -11.17
C ARG A 158 3.20 -2.84 -10.54
N PHE A 159 2.48 -2.07 -11.36
CA PHE A 159 1.44 -1.14 -10.90
C PHE A 159 0.37 -1.84 -10.05
N ASN A 160 -0.11 -3.01 -10.49
CA ASN A 160 -1.13 -3.75 -9.74
C ASN A 160 -0.64 -4.33 -8.41
N GLN A 161 0.66 -4.61 -8.26
CA GLN A 161 1.21 -5.04 -6.96
C GLN A 161 1.05 -3.94 -5.91
N HIS A 162 1.10 -2.67 -6.31
CA HIS A 162 0.87 -1.54 -5.41
C HIS A 162 -0.60 -1.35 -5.03
N ARG A 163 -1.55 -1.95 -5.74
CA ARG A 163 -3.00 -1.82 -5.44
C ARG A 163 -3.35 -2.37 -4.06
N ILE A 164 -2.71 -3.46 -3.65
CA ILE A 164 -2.98 -4.14 -2.37
C ILE A 164 -2.08 -3.64 -1.22
N THR A 165 -1.04 -2.89 -1.53
CA THR A 165 -0.04 -2.44 -0.57
C THR A 165 -0.16 -0.94 -0.36
N VAL A 166 -0.60 -0.54 0.83
CA VAL A 166 -0.68 0.88 1.20
C VAL A 166 0.73 1.44 1.34
N PRO A 167 1.10 2.53 0.63
CA PRO A 167 2.41 3.13 0.73
C PRO A 167 2.76 3.55 2.17
N SER A 168 3.95 3.19 2.64
CA SER A 168 4.47 3.56 3.97
C SER A 168 5.53 4.67 3.91
N SER A 169 5.98 5.05 2.72
CA SER A 169 6.96 6.12 2.49
C SER A 169 6.58 6.94 1.26
N ILE A 170 7.16 8.14 1.16
CA ILE A 170 6.85 9.08 0.08
C ILE A 170 7.44 8.56 -1.24
N GLU A 171 8.57 7.86 -1.17
CA GLU A 171 9.20 7.19 -2.31
C GLU A 171 8.30 6.09 -2.87
N ALA A 172 7.73 5.25 -1.98
CA ALA A 172 6.80 4.21 -2.39
C ALA A 172 5.57 4.81 -3.08
N LEU A 173 5.02 5.92 -2.56
CA LEU A 173 3.88 6.59 -3.20
C LEU A 173 4.26 7.17 -4.57
N ARG A 174 5.41 7.84 -4.67
CA ARG A 174 5.93 8.40 -5.93
C ARG A 174 6.17 7.31 -6.97
N GLU A 175 6.65 6.14 -6.57
CA GLU A 175 6.82 5.00 -7.46
C GLU A 175 5.49 4.55 -8.08
N VAL A 176 4.40 4.48 -7.29
CA VAL A 176 3.08 4.13 -7.83
C VAL A 176 2.59 5.20 -8.81
N GLN A 177 2.78 6.48 -8.47
CA GLN A 177 2.39 7.60 -9.32
C GLN A 177 3.20 7.63 -10.63
N ASP A 178 4.50 7.35 -10.58
CA ASP A 178 5.36 7.25 -11.77
C ASP A 178 4.94 6.07 -12.65
N CYS A 179 4.70 4.89 -12.06
CA CYS A 179 4.16 3.74 -12.78
C CYS A 179 2.84 4.09 -13.49
N SER A 180 1.93 4.78 -12.78
CA SER A 180 0.65 5.24 -13.31
C SER A 180 0.84 6.20 -14.50
N LYS A 181 1.74 7.18 -14.39
CA LYS A 181 2.02 8.15 -15.46
C LYS A 181 2.62 7.46 -16.69
N ARG A 182 3.63 6.60 -16.47
CA ARG A 182 4.29 5.84 -17.53
C ARG A 182 3.31 4.93 -18.27
N LEU A 183 2.35 4.32 -17.58
CA LEU A 183 1.30 3.54 -18.22
C LEU A 183 0.39 4.41 -19.09
N ALA A 184 0.05 5.61 -18.65
CA ALA A 184 -0.78 6.55 -19.42
C ALA A 184 -0.05 7.15 -20.63
N GLU A 185 1.28 7.23 -20.60
CA GLU A 185 2.11 7.76 -21.68
C GLU A 185 2.32 6.77 -22.83
N ILE A 186 2.16 5.46 -22.59
CA ILE A 186 2.31 4.46 -23.65
C ILE A 186 1.19 4.65 -24.68
N ARG A 187 1.60 4.92 -25.92
CA ARG A 187 0.70 5.06 -27.06
C ARG A 187 0.74 3.81 -27.92
N PHE A 188 -0.42 3.45 -28.45
CA PHE A 188 -0.60 2.35 -29.38
C PHE A 188 -1.26 2.87 -30.64
N VAL A 189 -0.99 2.21 -31.76
CA VAL A 189 -1.80 2.34 -32.97
C VAL A 189 -2.96 1.35 -32.86
N GLU A 190 -4.17 1.88 -32.76
CA GLU A 190 -5.40 1.07 -32.64
C GLU A 190 -5.80 0.48 -33.99
N ASN A 191 -6.49 -0.66 -33.99
CA ASN A 191 -6.95 -1.32 -35.22
C ASN A 191 -7.94 -0.47 -36.02
N ASP A 192 -8.75 0.32 -35.32
CA ASP A 192 -9.83 1.13 -35.92
C ASP A 192 -9.30 2.40 -36.61
N ASP A 193 -8.12 2.88 -36.22
CA ASP A 193 -7.48 4.07 -36.80
C ASP A 193 -6.76 3.79 -38.13
N VAL A 194 -6.71 2.51 -38.54
CA VAL A 194 -5.91 2.05 -39.67
C VAL A 194 -6.82 1.69 -40.85
N PRO A 195 -6.67 2.38 -42.01
CA PRO A 195 -7.40 2.05 -43.23
C PRO A 195 -7.24 0.58 -43.64
N GLN A 196 -8.25 0.02 -44.30
CA GLN A 196 -8.27 -1.39 -44.67
C GLN A 196 -7.10 -1.78 -45.59
N SER A 197 -6.74 -0.89 -46.53
CA SER A 197 -5.58 -1.03 -47.42
C SER A 197 -4.25 -1.12 -46.65
N VAL A 198 -4.08 -0.26 -45.65
CA VAL A 198 -2.93 -0.24 -44.75
C VAL A 198 -2.86 -1.50 -43.88
N ARG A 199 -4.00 -1.97 -43.36
CA ARG A 199 -4.08 -3.25 -42.63
C ARG A 199 -3.66 -4.43 -43.50
N ALA A 200 -4.16 -4.50 -44.74
CA ALA A 200 -3.79 -5.54 -45.69
C ALA A 200 -2.29 -5.53 -46.00
N PHE A 201 -1.70 -4.34 -46.18
CA PHE A 201 -0.26 -4.16 -46.32
C PHE A 201 0.51 -4.69 -45.10
N PHE A 202 0.14 -4.29 -43.88
CA PHE A 202 0.84 -4.76 -42.67
C PHE A 202 0.73 -6.26 -42.45
N ASN A 203 -0.44 -6.86 -42.72
CA ASN A 203 -0.62 -8.31 -42.66
C ASN A 203 0.30 -9.03 -43.65
N ALA A 204 0.42 -8.52 -44.88
CA ALA A 204 1.28 -9.10 -45.89
C ALA A 204 2.78 -8.96 -45.55
N THR A 205 3.21 -7.79 -45.06
CA THR A 205 4.62 -7.56 -44.64
C THR A 205 5.04 -8.42 -43.45
N SER A 206 4.08 -8.91 -42.65
CA SER A 206 4.35 -9.80 -41.51
C SER A 206 4.69 -11.23 -41.93
N THR A 207 4.57 -11.57 -43.21
CA THR A 207 4.88 -12.91 -43.75
C THR A 207 6.35 -13.01 -44.18
N VAL A 208 6.92 -14.23 -44.16
CA VAL A 208 8.32 -14.49 -44.58
C VAL A 208 8.59 -14.06 -46.04
N GLY A 209 7.54 -13.94 -46.86
CA GLY A 209 7.63 -13.55 -48.26
C GLY A 209 7.65 -12.04 -48.52
N GLY A 210 7.36 -11.20 -47.51
CA GLY A 210 7.11 -9.76 -47.70
C GLY A 210 5.72 -9.48 -48.31
N ALA A 211 5.43 -8.20 -48.59
CA ALA A 211 4.18 -7.78 -49.23
C ALA A 211 4.34 -7.63 -50.75
N SER A 212 3.28 -7.90 -51.53
CA SER A 212 3.25 -7.54 -52.95
C SER A 212 3.33 -6.02 -53.11
N LEU A 213 4.01 -5.57 -54.18
CA LEU A 213 4.06 -4.15 -54.55
C LEU A 213 2.66 -3.59 -54.84
N ASP A 214 1.70 -4.43 -55.24
CA ASP A 214 0.31 -4.03 -55.48
C ASP A 214 -0.39 -3.53 -54.20
N LEU A 215 0.11 -3.93 -53.02
CA LEU A 215 -0.43 -3.49 -51.72
C LEU A 215 0.16 -2.15 -51.28
N LEU A 216 1.20 -1.64 -51.95
CA LEU A 216 1.79 -0.33 -51.69
C LEU A 216 1.05 0.76 -52.48
N THR A 217 -0.24 0.94 -52.17
CA THR A 217 -1.07 1.96 -52.81
C THR A 217 -0.67 3.37 -52.35
N SER A 218 -1.12 4.41 -53.07
CA SER A 218 -0.90 5.81 -52.67
C SER A 218 -1.42 6.08 -51.25
N GLU A 219 -2.59 5.53 -50.90
CA GLU A 219 -3.16 5.61 -49.56
C GLU A 219 -2.23 5.02 -48.49
N VAL A 220 -1.59 3.86 -48.77
CA VAL A 220 -0.64 3.23 -47.85
C VAL A 220 0.63 4.08 -47.70
N VAL A 221 1.16 4.61 -48.80
CA VAL A 221 2.35 5.47 -48.78
C VAL A 221 2.09 6.77 -48.00
N ASP A 222 0.95 7.40 -48.23
CA ASP A 222 0.57 8.64 -47.55
C ASP A 222 0.32 8.41 -46.05
N TRP A 223 -0.32 7.30 -45.69
CA TRP A 223 -0.51 6.92 -44.29
C TRP A 223 0.82 6.64 -43.59
N LEU A 224 1.72 5.88 -44.22
CA LEU A 224 3.05 5.58 -43.68
C LEU A 224 3.92 6.84 -43.54
N ARG A 225 3.82 7.79 -44.48
CA ARG A 225 4.52 9.07 -44.42
C ARG A 225 3.99 9.95 -43.29
N THR A 226 2.67 10.05 -43.16
CA THR A 226 2.00 10.83 -42.11
C THR A 226 2.34 10.32 -40.72
N ASN A 227 2.44 9.00 -40.56
CA ASN A 227 2.79 8.35 -39.29
C ASN A 227 4.31 8.16 -39.09
N LYS A 228 5.15 8.70 -40.00
CA LYS A 228 6.62 8.56 -39.97
C LYS A 228 7.12 7.11 -39.92
N MET A 229 6.35 6.18 -40.48
CA MET A 229 6.64 4.74 -40.50
C MET A 229 7.27 4.26 -41.81
N LEU A 230 7.35 5.12 -42.84
CA LEU A 230 7.90 4.75 -44.14
C LEU A 230 9.36 4.24 -44.06
N VAL A 231 10.13 4.73 -43.08
CA VAL A 231 11.53 4.34 -42.82
C VAL A 231 11.69 2.88 -42.36
N ASN A 232 10.61 2.27 -41.88
CA ASN A 232 10.62 0.90 -41.36
C ASN A 232 10.52 -0.17 -42.45
N TYR A 233 10.28 0.24 -43.71
CA TYR A 233 10.04 -0.67 -44.83
C TYR A 233 11.08 -0.46 -45.93
N VAL A 234 11.59 -1.56 -46.49
CA VAL A 234 12.54 -1.56 -47.59
C VAL A 234 12.03 -2.46 -48.71
N VAL A 235 12.16 -2.00 -49.96
CA VAL A 235 11.89 -2.82 -51.14
C VAL A 235 13.15 -3.62 -51.45
N ARG A 236 13.05 -4.95 -51.44
CA ARG A 236 14.13 -5.86 -51.87
C ARG A 236 13.70 -6.57 -53.13
N ALA A 237 14.48 -6.44 -54.19
CA ALA A 237 14.30 -7.27 -55.38
C ALA A 237 14.59 -8.73 -55.02
N ARG A 238 13.73 -9.65 -55.48
CA ARG A 238 13.97 -11.08 -55.44
C ARG A 238 14.81 -11.51 -56.63
#